data_AF-A0A1I4RBA1-F1
#
_entry.id   AF-A0A1I4RBA1-F1
#
_cell.length_a   1.000
_cell.length_b   1.000
_cell.length_c   1.000
_cell.angle_alpha   90.00
_cell.angle_beta   90.00
_cell.angle_gamma   90.00
#
_symmetry.space_group_name_H-M   'P 1'
#
loop_
_entity.id
_entity.type
_entity.pdbx_description
1 polymer ?
#
loop_
_entity_poly.entity_id
_entity_poly.type
_entity_poly.pdbx_seq_one_letter_code
_entity_poly.pdbx_strand_id
1 'polypeptide(L)'
;MKNDKTIKEDINGRLHSLDQNVRSVEKRLRAVERRLSVDIPLEDTIPEYETNFEEVIESTQEDIASLLSDINELKQSLSVNETSDDSLQELDNRFVMIDSQIDELREENSRLREELERKEPVLDHKDTEGLKLEIRNEISQLNMRLEKAENHNRINIGSVKVPVELSGILGAIILAFTGYLIMVGRWDIIRSAYFSFSVAFIFAIAVLLKFYVANRSRA
;
A
#
# COMPACT_ATOMS: atom_id res chain seq x y z
N MET A 1 51.87 -19.70 -65.61
CA MET A 1 51.26 -21.02 -65.93
C MET A 1 50.02 -21.41 -65.10
N LYS A 2 49.64 -20.69 -64.02
CA LYS A 2 48.40 -21.01 -63.26
C LYS A 2 47.10 -20.51 -63.92
N ASN A 3 47.11 -19.37 -64.62
CA ASN A 3 45.91 -18.81 -65.27
C ASN A 3 45.37 -19.64 -66.44
N ASP A 4 46.21 -20.35 -67.18
CA ASP A 4 45.78 -21.09 -68.37
C ASP A 4 44.99 -22.36 -68.01
N LYS A 5 45.27 -22.96 -66.84
CA LYS A 5 44.50 -24.11 -66.32
C LYS A 5 43.12 -23.69 -65.84
N THR A 6 43.01 -22.58 -65.12
CA THR A 6 41.73 -22.07 -64.61
C THR A 6 40.81 -21.62 -65.76
N ILE A 7 41.37 -21.03 -66.82
CA ILE A 7 40.60 -20.65 -68.01
C ILE A 7 40.10 -21.90 -68.75
N LYS A 8 40.92 -22.95 -68.87
CA LYS A 8 40.49 -24.21 -69.51
C LYS A 8 39.41 -24.94 -68.71
N GLU A 9 39.48 -24.92 -67.39
CA GLU A 9 38.46 -25.52 -66.52
C GLU A 9 37.12 -24.76 -66.62
N ASP A 10 37.15 -23.42 -66.64
CA ASP A 10 35.95 -22.61 -66.80
C ASP A 10 35.29 -22.80 -68.18
N ILE A 11 36.09 -22.82 -69.26
CA ILE A 11 35.59 -23.10 -70.61
C ILE A 11 34.98 -24.49 -70.69
N ASN A 12 35.60 -25.49 -70.06
CA ASN A 12 35.08 -26.86 -70.04
C ASN A 12 33.77 -26.97 -69.23
N GLY A 13 33.66 -26.25 -68.10
CA GLY A 13 32.43 -26.17 -67.32
C GLY A 13 31.28 -25.52 -68.11
N ARG A 14 31.57 -24.42 -68.81
CA ARG A 14 30.59 -23.74 -69.67
C ARG A 14 30.17 -24.62 -70.85
N LEU A 15 31.12 -25.34 -71.47
CA LEU A 15 30.83 -26.31 -72.54
C LEU A 15 29.90 -27.43 -72.04
N HIS A 16 30.14 -27.94 -70.83
CA HIS A 16 29.31 -28.99 -70.25
C HIS A 16 27.88 -28.50 -69.94
N SER A 17 27.74 -27.26 -69.46
CA SER A 17 26.41 -26.65 -69.25
C SER A 17 25.67 -26.43 -70.58
N LEU A 18 26.41 -26.12 -71.65
CA LEU A 18 25.84 -25.93 -72.98
C LEU A 18 25.38 -27.26 -73.58
N ASP A 19 26.15 -28.35 -73.43
CA ASP A 19 25.72 -29.70 -73.85
C ASP A 19 24.44 -30.15 -73.13
N GLN A 20 24.34 -29.88 -71.82
CA GLN A 20 23.12 -30.17 -71.05
C GLN A 20 21.92 -29.37 -71.55
N ASN A 21 22.11 -28.08 -71.86
CA ASN A 21 21.05 -27.25 -72.40
C ASN A 21 20.61 -27.72 -73.79
N VAL A 22 21.54 -28.07 -74.68
CA VAL A 22 21.23 -28.60 -76.01
C VAL A 22 20.45 -29.90 -75.90
N ARG A 23 20.84 -30.84 -75.03
CA ARG A 23 20.09 -32.08 -74.80
C ARG A 23 18.69 -31.84 -74.22
N SER A 24 18.53 -30.85 -73.34
CA SER A 24 17.24 -30.47 -72.78
C SER A 24 16.31 -29.91 -73.85
N VAL A 25 16.84 -29.02 -74.69
CA VAL A 25 16.11 -28.46 -75.83
C VAL A 25 15.76 -29.55 -76.84
N GLU A 26 16.67 -30.46 -77.18
CA GLU A 26 16.39 -31.56 -78.10
C GLU A 26 15.28 -32.48 -77.57
N LYS A 27 15.29 -32.82 -76.28
CA LYS A 27 14.22 -33.61 -75.66
C LYS A 27 12.88 -32.90 -75.72
N ARG A 28 12.85 -31.61 -75.42
CA ARG A 28 11.63 -30.78 -75.50
C ARG A 28 11.15 -30.68 -76.94
N LEU A 29 12.04 -30.45 -77.89
CA LEU A 29 11.72 -30.37 -79.31
C LEU A 29 11.18 -31.70 -79.83
N ARG A 30 11.79 -32.84 -79.45
CA ARG A 30 11.30 -34.18 -79.81
C ARG A 30 9.94 -34.48 -79.18
N ALA A 31 9.68 -34.00 -77.96
CA ALA A 31 8.37 -34.13 -77.33
C ALA A 31 7.30 -33.27 -78.04
N VAL A 32 7.68 -32.08 -78.48
CA VAL A 32 6.82 -31.20 -79.30
C VAL A 32 6.59 -31.80 -80.69
N GLU A 33 7.64 -32.30 -81.35
CA GLU A 33 7.58 -32.98 -82.64
C GLU A 33 6.67 -34.20 -82.55
N ARG A 34 6.79 -35.04 -81.52
CA ARG A 34 5.85 -36.16 -81.31
C ARG A 34 4.40 -35.71 -81.14
N ARG A 35 4.15 -34.57 -80.50
CA ARG A 35 2.79 -34.03 -80.35
C ARG A 35 2.25 -33.45 -81.65
N LEU A 36 3.14 -32.93 -82.50
CA LEU A 36 2.79 -32.33 -83.78
C LEU A 36 2.73 -33.36 -84.93
N SER A 37 3.52 -34.45 -84.84
CA SER A 37 3.63 -35.52 -85.84
C SER A 37 2.64 -36.65 -85.61
N VAL A 38 1.92 -36.64 -84.49
CA VAL A 38 0.70 -37.43 -84.35
C VAL A 38 -0.33 -36.70 -85.20
N ASP A 39 -0.30 -36.97 -86.51
CA ASP A 39 -1.42 -36.72 -87.41
C ASP A 39 -2.59 -37.51 -86.85
N ILE A 40 -3.50 -36.79 -86.18
CA ILE A 40 -4.78 -37.33 -85.72
C ILE A 40 -5.62 -37.49 -87.00
N PRO A 41 -5.98 -38.71 -87.44
CA PRO A 41 -7.05 -38.83 -88.42
C PRO A 41 -8.30 -38.22 -87.79
N LEU A 42 -8.89 -37.24 -88.48
CA LEU A 42 -10.19 -36.66 -88.17
C LEU A 42 -11.24 -37.78 -88.22
N GLU A 43 -11.42 -38.48 -87.11
CA GLU A 43 -12.49 -39.46 -86.95
C GLU A 43 -13.19 -39.10 -85.64
N ASP A 44 -14.47 -38.73 -85.78
CA ASP A 44 -15.39 -38.23 -84.76
C ASP A 44 -15.46 -39.13 -83.52
N THR A 45 -14.49 -38.99 -82.63
CA THR A 45 -14.55 -39.48 -81.26
C THR A 45 -14.03 -38.37 -80.37
N ILE A 46 -14.97 -37.65 -79.77
CA ILE A 46 -14.71 -36.77 -78.63
C ILE A 46 -14.02 -37.65 -77.58
N PRO A 47 -12.73 -37.41 -77.26
CA PRO A 47 -12.06 -38.24 -76.28
C PRO A 47 -12.70 -37.95 -74.91
N GLU A 48 -12.78 -39.00 -74.11
CA GLU A 48 -13.39 -39.12 -72.78
C GLU A 48 -12.74 -38.23 -71.69
N TYR A 49 -12.40 -36.98 -72.04
CA TYR A 49 -11.89 -35.94 -71.15
C TYR A 49 -13.00 -35.03 -70.58
N GLU A 50 -14.25 -35.18 -71.03
CA GLU A 50 -15.37 -34.32 -70.58
C GLU A 50 -15.87 -34.61 -69.15
N THR A 51 -15.52 -35.75 -68.55
CA THR A 51 -16.00 -36.12 -67.20
C THR A 51 -15.19 -35.54 -66.04
N ASN A 52 -14.00 -34.97 -66.27
CA ASN A 52 -13.16 -34.40 -65.21
C ASN A 52 -13.20 -32.86 -65.14
N PHE A 53 -13.69 -32.17 -66.18
CA PHE A 53 -13.75 -30.71 -66.15
C PHE A 53 -14.83 -30.21 -65.19
N GLU A 54 -15.98 -30.87 -65.13
CA GLU A 54 -17.07 -30.47 -64.25
C GLU A 54 -16.67 -30.62 -62.76
N GLU A 55 -16.01 -31.72 -62.40
CA GLU A 55 -15.50 -31.97 -61.04
C GLU A 55 -14.39 -30.96 -60.65
N VAL A 56 -13.52 -30.61 -61.59
CA VAL A 56 -12.50 -29.57 -61.37
C VAL A 56 -13.13 -28.19 -61.25
N ILE A 57 -14.19 -27.89 -62.01
CA ILE A 57 -14.92 -26.62 -61.91
C ILE A 57 -15.68 -26.54 -60.58
N GLU A 58 -16.31 -27.62 -60.15
CA GLU A 58 -17.05 -27.67 -58.89
C GLU A 58 -16.11 -27.52 -57.68
N SER A 59 -14.99 -28.26 -57.66
CA SER A 59 -13.97 -28.13 -56.60
C SER A 59 -13.32 -26.75 -56.58
N THR A 60 -13.01 -26.17 -57.74
CA THR A 60 -12.46 -24.80 -57.79
C THR A 60 -13.47 -23.74 -57.35
N GLN A 61 -14.76 -23.94 -57.61
CA GLN A 61 -15.82 -23.06 -57.08
C GLN A 61 -15.94 -23.18 -55.55
N GLU A 62 -15.85 -24.39 -55.01
CA GLU A 62 -15.86 -24.63 -53.56
C GLU A 62 -14.64 -23.99 -52.88
N ASP A 63 -13.45 -24.14 -53.46
CA ASP A 63 -12.22 -23.49 -52.99
C ASP A 63 -12.34 -21.97 -53.01
N ILE A 64 -12.90 -21.38 -54.07
CA ILE A 64 -13.14 -19.94 -54.16
C ILE A 64 -14.15 -19.49 -53.10
N ALA A 65 -15.20 -20.26 -52.86
CA ALA A 65 -16.19 -19.96 -51.83
C ALA A 65 -15.58 -20.01 -50.42
N SER A 66 -14.74 -21.01 -50.14
CA SER A 66 -13.97 -21.11 -48.90
C SER A 66 -13.04 -19.92 -48.73
N LEU A 67 -12.26 -19.57 -49.76
CA LEU A 67 -11.34 -18.43 -49.72
C LEU A 67 -12.08 -17.10 -49.49
N LEU A 68 -13.26 -16.92 -50.09
CA LEU A 68 -14.07 -15.73 -49.85
C LEU A 68 -14.57 -15.66 -48.41
N SER A 69 -14.94 -16.80 -47.82
CA SER A 69 -15.30 -16.89 -46.40
C SER A 69 -14.12 -16.50 -45.51
N ASP A 70 -12.94 -17.07 -45.76
CA ASP A 70 -11.72 -16.79 -44.99
C ASP A 70 -11.31 -15.31 -45.08
N ILE A 71 -11.41 -14.72 -46.28
CA ILE A 71 -11.14 -13.28 -46.49
C ILE A 71 -12.13 -12.43 -45.68
N ASN A 72 -13.39 -12.83 -45.60
CA ASN A 72 -14.40 -12.08 -44.85
C ASN A 72 -14.19 -12.21 -43.34
N GLU A 73 -13.79 -13.39 -42.85
CA GLU A 73 -13.43 -13.61 -41.45
C GLU A 73 -12.18 -12.81 -41.06
N LEU A 74 -11.16 -12.80 -41.93
CA LEU A 74 -9.97 -11.96 -41.77
C LEU A 74 -10.33 -10.48 -41.74
N LYS A 75 -11.22 -10.02 -42.63
CA LYS A 75 -11.69 -8.63 -42.64
C LYS A 75 -12.42 -8.27 -41.35
N GLN A 76 -13.24 -9.18 -40.83
CA GLN A 76 -13.93 -8.98 -39.57
C GLN A 76 -12.95 -8.92 -38.38
N SER A 77 -11.92 -9.77 -38.38
CA SER A 77 -10.84 -9.71 -37.39
C SER A 77 -10.03 -8.42 -37.47
N LEU A 78 -9.86 -7.86 -38.68
CA LEU A 78 -9.18 -6.58 -38.90
C LEU A 78 -10.00 -5.40 -38.35
N SER A 79 -11.33 -5.43 -38.49
CA SER A 79 -12.22 -4.45 -37.83
C SER A 79 -12.20 -4.55 -36.30
N VAL A 80 -11.92 -5.73 -35.74
CA VAL A 80 -11.69 -5.86 -34.27
C VAL A 80 -10.37 -5.20 -33.87
N ASN A 81 -9.35 -5.21 -34.72
CA ASN A 81 -8.11 -4.47 -34.44
C ASN A 81 -8.32 -2.94 -34.45
N GLU A 82 -9.22 -2.40 -35.27
CA GLU A 82 -9.59 -0.97 -35.20
C GLU A 82 -10.13 -0.60 -33.81
N THR A 83 -10.94 -1.47 -33.18
CA THR A 83 -11.43 -1.22 -31.80
C THR A 83 -10.32 -1.29 -30.74
N SER A 84 -9.24 -2.03 -31.03
CA SER A 84 -8.06 -2.08 -30.15
C SER A 84 -7.25 -0.79 -30.25
N ASP A 85 -7.15 -0.20 -31.44
CA ASP A 85 -6.52 1.11 -31.64
C ASP A 85 -7.28 2.23 -30.92
N ASP A 86 -8.62 2.22 -30.96
CA ASP A 86 -9.44 3.18 -30.20
C ASP A 86 -9.18 3.08 -28.68
N SER A 87 -9.04 1.85 -28.17
CA SER A 87 -8.77 1.60 -26.75
C SER A 87 -7.36 2.06 -26.35
N LEU A 88 -6.37 1.86 -27.23
CA LEU A 88 -5.01 2.35 -27.04
C LEU A 88 -4.96 3.89 -27.06
N GLN A 89 -5.72 4.52 -27.94
CA GLN A 89 -5.83 5.98 -28.00
C GLN A 89 -6.51 6.56 -26.76
N GLU A 90 -7.57 5.90 -26.25
CA GLU A 90 -8.20 6.29 -24.97
C GLU A 90 -7.21 6.16 -23.80
N LEU A 91 -6.43 5.08 -23.77
CA LEU A 91 -5.43 4.85 -22.73
C LEU A 91 -4.31 5.91 -22.78
N ASP A 92 -3.85 6.28 -23.97
CA ASP A 92 -2.85 7.34 -24.16
C ASP A 92 -3.37 8.70 -23.67
N ASN A 93 -4.62 9.04 -24.02
CA ASN A 93 -5.28 10.25 -23.52
C ASN A 93 -5.38 10.25 -21.98
N ARG A 94 -5.64 9.10 -21.36
CA ARG A 94 -5.67 8.95 -19.90
C ARG A 94 -4.28 9.13 -19.29
N PHE A 95 -3.22 8.61 -19.93
CA PHE A 95 -1.85 8.83 -19.48
C PHE A 95 -1.47 10.30 -19.51
N VAL A 96 -1.76 11.01 -20.61
CA VAL A 96 -1.53 12.46 -20.71
C VAL A 96 -2.28 13.23 -19.62
N MET A 97 -3.53 12.84 -19.33
CA MET A 97 -4.31 13.45 -18.26
C MET A 97 -3.68 13.19 -16.87
N ILE A 98 -3.24 11.96 -16.59
CA ILE A 98 -2.57 11.62 -15.34
C ILE A 98 -1.25 12.38 -15.19
N ASP A 99 -0.45 12.47 -16.24
CA ASP A 99 0.82 13.21 -16.21
C ASP A 99 0.58 14.70 -15.89
N SER A 100 -0.43 15.32 -16.50
CA SER A 100 -0.81 16.69 -16.15
C SER A 100 -1.25 16.85 -14.69
N GLN A 101 -1.98 15.87 -14.14
CA GLN A 101 -2.37 15.88 -12.72
C GLN A 101 -1.16 15.69 -11.80
N ILE A 102 -0.20 14.84 -12.18
CA ILE A 102 1.04 14.65 -11.43
C ILE A 102 1.85 15.94 -11.40
N ASP A 103 1.95 16.64 -12.53
CA ASP A 103 2.66 17.91 -12.63
C ASP A 103 1.98 19.00 -11.79
N GLU A 104 0.64 19.08 -11.82
CA GLU A 104 -0.13 20.01 -10.99
C GLU A 104 0.08 19.72 -9.48
N LEU A 105 -0.02 18.47 -9.05
CA LEU A 105 0.23 18.07 -7.66
C LEU A 105 1.68 18.31 -7.25
N ARG A 106 2.63 18.15 -8.17
CA ARG A 106 4.05 18.41 -7.90
C ARG A 106 4.30 19.90 -7.73
N GLU A 107 3.66 20.74 -8.55
CA GLU A 107 3.70 22.18 -8.41
C GLU A 107 3.04 22.64 -7.11
N GLU A 108 1.85 22.12 -6.78
CA GLU A 108 1.16 22.42 -5.52
C GLU A 108 2.02 22.02 -4.31
N ASN A 109 2.62 20.83 -4.32
CA ASN A 109 3.56 20.41 -3.27
C ASN A 109 4.78 21.34 -3.15
N SER A 110 5.29 21.85 -4.28
CA SER A 110 6.40 22.80 -4.26
C SER A 110 6.00 24.14 -3.62
N ARG A 111 4.80 24.65 -3.96
CA ARG A 111 4.24 25.87 -3.37
C ARG A 111 3.97 25.71 -1.88
N LEU A 112 3.38 24.59 -1.47
CA LEU A 112 3.11 24.29 -0.06
C LEU A 112 4.41 24.14 0.76
N ARG A 113 5.45 23.52 0.18
CA ARG A 113 6.78 23.46 0.81
C ARG A 113 7.39 24.85 0.98
N GLU A 114 7.30 25.70 -0.04
CA GLU A 114 7.80 27.07 0.04
C GLU A 114 6.99 27.91 1.04
N GLU A 115 5.67 27.73 1.11
CA GLU A 115 4.83 28.33 2.15
C GLU A 115 5.21 27.86 3.55
N LEU A 116 5.51 26.57 3.70
CA LEU A 116 5.96 26.00 4.98
C LEU A 116 7.29 26.62 5.39
N GLU A 117 8.27 26.67 4.48
CA GLU A 117 9.59 27.24 4.73
C GLU A 117 9.51 28.76 5.03
N ARG A 118 8.59 29.49 4.37
CA ARG A 118 8.30 30.90 4.70
C ARG A 118 7.57 31.09 6.04
N LYS A 119 6.76 30.11 6.47
CA LYS A 119 6.09 30.12 7.78
C LYS A 119 6.99 29.56 8.90
N GLU A 120 8.08 28.87 8.55
CA GLU A 120 9.06 28.28 9.47
C GLU A 120 10.26 29.14 9.92
N PRO A 121 10.37 30.49 9.77
CA PRO A 121 11.47 31.20 10.41
C PRO A 121 11.32 31.37 11.94
N VAL A 122 10.40 30.65 12.62
CA VAL A 122 10.12 30.86 14.07
C VAL A 122 9.98 29.56 14.89
N LEU A 123 10.24 28.37 14.36
CA LEU A 123 10.34 27.15 15.18
C LEU A 123 11.75 26.57 15.09
N ASP A 124 12.72 27.42 15.43
CA ASP A 124 14.08 27.01 15.76
C ASP A 124 14.00 25.92 16.85
N HIS A 125 14.73 24.82 16.67
CA HIS A 125 14.76 23.69 17.61
C HIS A 125 15.19 24.09 19.04
N LYS A 126 15.62 25.35 19.24
CA LYS A 126 15.84 25.96 20.56
C LYS A 126 14.55 26.17 21.37
N ASP A 127 13.43 26.52 20.74
CA ASP A 127 12.19 26.81 21.49
C ASP A 127 11.50 25.52 21.94
N THR A 128 11.58 24.44 21.16
CA THR A 128 11.07 23.13 21.55
C THR A 128 11.89 22.49 22.66
N GLU A 129 13.22 22.63 22.63
CA GLU A 129 14.11 22.24 23.73
C GLU A 129 13.86 23.08 24.99
N GLY A 130 13.68 24.40 24.84
CA GLY A 130 13.36 25.33 25.93
C GLY A 130 12.03 25.00 26.61
N LEU A 131 10.97 24.80 25.84
CA LEU A 131 9.65 24.39 26.34
C LEU A 131 9.71 23.01 27.02
N LYS A 132 10.47 22.07 26.46
CA LYS A 132 10.67 20.75 27.08
C LYS A 132 11.41 20.85 28.42
N LEU A 133 12.39 21.75 28.53
CA LEU A 133 13.10 22.01 29.78
C LEU A 133 12.19 22.66 30.83
N GLU A 134 11.37 23.62 30.40
CA GLU A 134 10.40 24.33 31.25
C GLU A 134 9.32 23.38 31.78
N ILE A 135 8.72 22.56 30.91
CA ILE A 135 7.75 21.51 31.29
C ILE A 135 8.39 20.53 32.29
N ARG A 136 9.64 20.13 32.07
CA ARG A 136 10.34 19.21 32.98
C ARG A 136 10.58 19.83 34.35
N ASN A 137 10.90 21.13 34.38
CA ASN A 137 11.08 21.88 35.62
C ASN A 137 9.75 22.05 36.35
N GLU A 138 8.65 22.38 35.65
CA GLU A 138 7.32 22.46 36.24
C GLU A 138 6.85 21.12 36.79
N ILE A 139 7.04 20.02 36.06
CA ILE A 139 6.72 18.66 36.55
C ILE A 139 7.53 18.35 37.81
N SER A 140 8.82 18.72 37.85
CA SER A 140 9.66 18.53 39.03
C SER A 140 9.19 19.35 40.22
N GLN A 141 8.80 20.62 40.01
CA GLN A 141 8.25 21.48 41.05
C GLN A 141 6.89 20.99 41.54
N LEU A 142 6.02 20.49 40.65
CA LEU A 142 4.74 19.88 40.99
C LEU A 142 4.96 18.61 41.81
N ASN A 143 5.90 17.75 41.44
CA ASN A 143 6.26 16.57 42.22
C ASN A 143 6.80 16.93 43.60
N MET A 144 7.66 17.95 43.70
CA MET A 144 8.20 18.42 44.98
C MET A 144 7.11 19.03 45.87
N ARG A 145 6.13 19.74 45.28
CA ARG A 145 4.96 20.27 45.99
C ARG A 145 3.99 19.16 46.39
N LEU A 146 3.79 18.15 45.54
CA LEU A 146 2.98 16.98 45.82
C LEU A 146 3.60 16.15 46.94
N GLU A 147 4.91 15.91 46.91
CA GLU A 147 5.66 15.25 47.98
C GLU A 147 5.55 16.04 49.28
N LYS A 148 5.69 17.37 49.23
CA LYS A 148 5.50 18.24 50.40
C LYS A 148 4.06 18.23 50.93
N ALA A 149 3.07 18.07 50.05
CA ALA A 149 1.64 17.97 50.42
C ALA A 149 1.26 16.58 50.94
N GLU A 150 1.79 15.50 50.35
CA GLU A 150 1.61 14.12 50.80
C GLU A 150 2.22 13.94 52.20
N ASN A 151 3.40 14.53 52.43
CA ASN A 151 4.10 14.46 53.70
C ASN A 151 3.46 15.32 54.82
N HIS A 152 2.54 16.23 54.46
CA HIS A 152 1.81 17.05 55.44
C HIS A 152 0.59 16.31 56.05
N ASN A 153 0.28 15.10 55.59
CA ASN A 153 -0.87 14.32 56.09
C ASN A 153 -0.57 12.85 56.41
N ARG A 154 0.72 12.43 56.37
CA ARG A 154 1.15 11.07 56.69
C ARG A 154 2.50 11.13 57.42
N ILE A 155 2.49 10.78 58.71
CA ILE A 155 3.74 10.68 59.49
C ILE A 155 4.36 9.32 59.16
N ASN A 156 5.54 9.31 58.55
CA ASN A 156 6.31 8.09 58.32
C ASN A 156 6.87 7.57 59.65
N ILE A 157 6.38 6.42 60.11
CA ILE A 157 7.09 5.59 61.11
C ILE A 157 7.55 4.32 60.38
N GLY A 158 8.79 4.35 59.90
CA GLY A 158 9.42 3.22 59.20
C GLY A 158 8.74 2.86 57.87
N SER A 159 8.40 1.57 57.68
CA SER A 159 7.90 1.01 56.40
C SER A 159 6.37 0.95 56.28
N VAL A 160 5.60 1.51 57.22
CA VAL A 160 4.14 1.38 57.22
C VAL A 160 3.46 2.75 57.14
N LYS A 161 2.76 2.99 56.03
CA LYS A 161 1.97 4.21 55.79
C LYS A 161 0.64 4.14 56.55
N VAL A 162 0.60 4.62 57.79
CA VAL A 162 -0.64 4.64 58.59
C VAL A 162 -1.37 5.98 58.42
N PRO A 163 -2.66 5.99 58.02
CA PRO A 163 -3.47 7.20 58.05
C PRO A 163 -3.66 7.65 59.50
N VAL A 164 -3.28 8.89 59.82
CA VAL A 164 -3.49 9.45 61.16
C VAL A 164 -4.98 9.79 61.35
N GLU A 165 -5.75 8.78 61.74
CA GLU A 165 -7.07 8.99 62.33
C GLU A 165 -6.89 9.63 63.71
N LEU A 166 -6.64 10.95 63.73
CA LEU A 166 -6.49 11.77 64.93
C LEU A 166 -7.67 11.56 65.91
N SER A 167 -8.86 11.24 65.40
CA SER A 167 -10.04 10.89 66.21
C SER A 167 -9.87 9.58 67.00
N GLY A 168 -9.20 8.57 66.44
CA GLY A 168 -8.95 7.29 67.12
C GLY A 168 -7.94 7.44 68.25
N ILE A 169 -6.87 8.20 68.01
CA ILE A 169 -5.84 8.48 69.02
C ILE A 169 -6.41 9.34 70.16
N LEU A 170 -7.17 10.41 69.85
CA LEU A 170 -7.83 11.21 70.89
C LEU A 170 -8.82 10.37 71.71
N GLY A 171 -9.61 9.52 71.05
CA GLY A 171 -10.53 8.61 71.73
C GLY A 171 -9.81 7.65 72.68
N ALA A 172 -8.67 7.09 72.25
CA ALA A 172 -7.84 6.22 73.08
C ALA A 172 -7.25 6.96 74.30
N ILE A 173 -6.79 8.21 74.13
CA ILE A 173 -6.26 9.02 75.23
C ILE A 173 -7.36 9.34 76.25
N ILE A 174 -8.56 9.73 75.80
CA ILE A 174 -9.70 10.00 76.67
C ILE A 174 -10.11 8.73 77.43
N LEU A 175 -10.16 7.59 76.74
CA LEU A 175 -10.54 6.31 77.34
C LEU A 175 -9.49 5.83 78.36
N ALA A 176 -8.20 5.95 78.05
CA ALA A 176 -7.11 5.64 78.97
C ALA A 176 -7.15 6.55 80.22
N PHE A 177 -7.38 7.85 80.04
CA PHE A 177 -7.51 8.79 81.16
C PHE A 177 -8.74 8.49 82.03
N THR A 178 -9.86 8.13 81.38
CA THR A 178 -11.08 7.68 82.07
C THR A 178 -10.81 6.41 82.87
N GLY A 179 -10.13 5.42 82.29
CA GLY A 179 -9.73 4.19 82.97
C GLY A 179 -8.77 4.43 84.14
N TYR A 180 -7.83 5.36 83.99
CA TYR A 180 -6.92 5.77 85.07
C TYR A 180 -7.67 6.40 86.24
N LEU A 181 -8.62 7.30 85.97
CA LEU A 181 -9.46 7.91 87.00
C LEU A 181 -10.29 6.89 87.78
N ILE A 182 -10.80 5.86 87.09
CA ILE A 182 -11.48 4.70 87.69
C ILE A 182 -10.52 3.94 88.61
N MET A 183 -9.29 3.69 88.16
CA MET A 183 -8.28 2.93 88.91
C MET A 183 -7.84 3.63 90.20
N VAL A 184 -7.75 4.97 90.19
CA VAL A 184 -7.44 5.77 91.39
C VAL A 184 -8.68 5.96 92.30
N GLY A 185 -9.83 5.39 91.94
CA GLY A 185 -11.05 5.41 92.74
C GLY A 185 -11.77 6.76 92.76
N ARG A 186 -11.42 7.69 91.86
CA ARG A 186 -12.01 9.05 91.81
C ARG A 186 -13.31 9.09 91.02
N TRP A 187 -14.29 8.31 91.45
CA TRP A 187 -15.63 8.25 90.84
C TRP A 187 -16.38 9.59 90.91
N ASP A 188 -16.06 10.43 91.89
CA ASP A 188 -16.66 11.76 92.06
C ASP A 188 -16.39 12.69 90.86
N ILE A 189 -15.23 12.54 90.20
CA ILE A 189 -14.91 13.34 89.00
C ILE A 189 -15.74 12.85 87.83
N ILE A 190 -15.85 11.54 87.62
CA ILE A 190 -16.53 10.95 86.46
C ILE A 190 -18.03 11.25 86.51
N ARG A 191 -18.63 11.23 87.71
CA ARG A 191 -20.05 11.54 87.93
C ARG A 191 -20.33 13.05 87.89
N SER A 192 -19.30 13.91 87.91
CA SER A 192 -19.48 15.35 87.84
C SER A 192 -19.92 15.80 86.43
N ALA A 193 -20.81 16.79 86.36
CA ALA A 193 -21.24 17.38 85.10
C ALA A 193 -20.06 17.98 84.29
N TYR A 194 -19.01 18.44 84.99
CA TYR A 194 -17.82 19.01 84.37
C TYR A 194 -17.03 18.00 83.53
N PHE A 195 -17.02 16.71 83.92
CA PHE A 195 -16.33 15.68 83.16
C PHE A 195 -17.02 15.39 81.82
N SER A 196 -18.35 15.16 81.84
CA SER A 196 -19.12 14.97 80.61
C SER A 196 -19.07 16.19 79.69
N PHE A 197 -19.13 17.41 80.26
CA PHE A 197 -18.99 18.64 79.47
C PHE A 197 -17.62 18.75 78.82
N SER A 198 -16.54 18.42 79.55
CA SER A 198 -15.17 18.45 79.03
C SER A 198 -14.97 17.48 77.87
N VAL A 199 -15.49 16.25 77.98
CA VAL A 199 -15.43 15.26 76.90
C VAL A 199 -16.21 15.74 75.67
N ALA A 200 -17.43 16.24 75.87
CA ALA A 200 -18.25 16.78 74.78
C ALA A 200 -17.56 17.98 74.08
N PHE A 201 -16.92 18.86 74.84
CA PHE A 201 -16.19 20.01 74.32
C PHE A 201 -14.97 19.59 73.47
N ILE A 202 -14.22 18.59 73.94
CA ILE A 202 -13.08 18.04 73.18
C ILE A 202 -13.57 17.41 71.86
N PHE A 203 -14.67 16.67 71.88
CA PHE A 203 -15.28 16.13 70.65
C PHE A 203 -15.76 17.23 69.70
N ALA A 204 -16.39 18.28 70.21
CA ALA A 204 -16.84 19.41 69.39
C ALA A 204 -15.66 20.12 68.70
N ILE A 205 -14.56 20.35 69.42
CA ILE A 205 -13.32 20.91 68.84
C ILE A 205 -12.75 19.97 67.78
N ALA A 206 -12.69 18.66 68.04
CA ALA A 206 -12.16 17.69 67.09
C ALA A 206 -12.97 17.67 65.77
N VAL A 207 -14.30 17.76 65.86
CA VAL A 207 -15.19 17.83 64.68
C VAL A 207 -15.01 19.15 63.93
N LEU A 208 -14.93 20.28 64.63
CA LEU A 208 -14.68 21.58 64.02
C LEU A 208 -13.32 21.62 63.30
N LEU A 209 -12.28 21.04 63.92
CA LEU A 209 -10.96 20.94 63.31
C LEU A 209 -10.99 20.07 62.05
N LYS A 210 -11.70 18.93 62.09
CA LYS A 210 -11.90 18.06 60.93
C LYS A 210 -12.64 18.76 59.79
N PHE A 211 -13.68 19.54 60.12
CA PHE A 211 -14.42 20.33 59.15
C PHE A 211 -13.56 21.45 58.54
N TYR A 212 -12.77 22.15 59.36
CA TYR A 212 -11.85 23.19 58.90
C TYR A 212 -10.79 22.64 57.94
N VAL A 213 -10.17 21.50 58.27
CA VAL A 213 -9.18 20.85 57.39
C VAL A 213 -9.83 20.37 56.09
N ALA A 214 -11.02 19.77 56.15
CA ALA A 214 -11.75 19.33 54.95
C ALA A 214 -12.17 20.50 54.05
N ASN A 215 -12.57 21.63 54.64
CA ASN A 215 -12.97 22.82 53.90
C ASN A 215 -11.76 23.53 53.27
N ARG A 216 -10.62 23.57 53.96
CA ARG A 216 -9.36 24.09 53.42
C ARG A 216 -8.77 23.22 52.31
N SER A 217 -9.09 21.93 52.29
CA SER A 217 -8.67 21.02 51.20
C SER A 217 -9.50 21.18 49.91
N ARG A 218 -10.60 21.95 49.94
CA ARG A 218 -11.50 22.18 48.79
C ARG A 218 -11.40 23.59 48.19
N ALA A 219 -10.65 24.50 48.81
CA ALA A 219 -10.34 25.83 48.31
C ALA A 219 -8.89 25.89 47.86
#